data_AF-A0A226MUP8-F1
#
_entry.id   AF-A0A226MUP8-F1
#
_cell.length_a   1.000
_cell.length_b   1.000
_cell.length_c   1.000
_cell.angle_alpha   90.00
_cell.angle_beta   90.00
_cell.angle_gamma   90.00
#
_symmetry.space_group_name_H-M   'P 1'
#
loop_
_entity.id
_entity.type
_entity.pdbx_description
1 polymer ?
#
loop_
_entity_poly.entity_id
_entity_poly.type
_entity_poly.pdbx_seq_one_letter_code
_entity_poly.pdbx_strand_id
1 'polypeptide(L)'
;MIVGLPHEFFRELLENAERSLNDMFVRTYGTLYMQNSEVFQDLFTELKRYYTGGNVNLEEMLNDFWARLLERMFQLINPQYHFTEDYLECVSKYTDQLKPFGDVPRKLKVQVTRAFIAARTFVQGLTVGREVANRVSKDSRALIAFIHHATGWWISLEMSNYILDETTSDISGT
;
A
#
# COMPACT_ATOMS: atom_id res chain seq x y z
N MET A 1 -5.21 -4.30 -22.50
CA MET A 1 -5.02 -5.17 -21.32
C MET A 1 -4.75 -4.23 -20.15
N ILE A 2 -5.70 -4.13 -19.23
CA ILE A 2 -5.64 -3.21 -18.09
C ILE A 2 -4.54 -3.75 -17.17
N VAL A 3 -3.36 -3.13 -17.20
CA VAL A 3 -2.44 -3.20 -16.07
C VAL A 3 -2.65 -1.90 -15.32
N GLY A 4 -3.75 -1.84 -14.56
CA GLY A 4 -3.86 -0.86 -13.48
C GLY A 4 -2.65 -1.06 -12.56
N LEU A 5 -2.11 0.04 -12.03
CA LEU A 5 -0.98 -0.08 -11.12
C LEU A 5 -1.36 -1.03 -9.98
N PRO A 6 -0.45 -1.90 -9.49
CA PRO A 6 -0.72 -2.80 -8.37
C PRO A 6 -1.40 -2.10 -7.17
N HIS A 7 -1.15 -0.80 -7.02
CA HIS A 7 -1.82 0.06 -6.06
C HIS A 7 -3.35 0.18 -6.26
N GLU A 8 -3.80 0.37 -7.50
CA GLU A 8 -5.22 0.51 -7.83
C GLU A 8 -5.97 -0.79 -7.61
N PHE A 9 -5.36 -1.92 -7.94
CA PHE A 9 -5.96 -3.24 -7.75
C PHE A 9 -6.33 -3.51 -6.27
N PHE A 10 -5.39 -3.32 -5.34
CA PHE A 10 -5.69 -3.54 -3.92
C PHE A 10 -6.66 -2.51 -3.34
N ARG A 11 -6.61 -1.26 -3.82
CA ARG A 11 -7.59 -0.24 -3.45
C ARG A 11 -9.00 -0.63 -3.90
N GLU A 12 -9.16 -1.06 -5.15
CA GLU A 12 -10.44 -1.53 -5.69
C GLU A 12 -10.95 -2.77 -4.96
N LEU A 13 -10.08 -3.72 -4.61
CA LEU A 13 -10.45 -4.87 -3.78
C LEU A 13 -11.04 -4.45 -2.44
N LEU A 14 -10.43 -3.46 -1.78
CA LEU A 14 -10.89 -2.97 -0.48
C LEU A 14 -12.23 -2.21 -0.60
N GLU A 15 -12.39 -1.39 -1.63
CA GLU A 15 -13.65 -0.70 -1.94
C GLU A 15 -14.77 -1.69 -2.29
N ASN A 16 -14.45 -2.76 -3.02
CA ASN A 16 -15.40 -3.82 -3.34
C ASN A 16 -15.81 -4.61 -2.10
N ALA A 17 -14.86 -4.91 -1.21
CA ALA A 17 -15.16 -5.59 0.06
C ALA A 17 -16.09 -4.75 0.95
N GLU A 18 -15.84 -3.44 1.05
CA GLU A 18 -16.68 -2.50 1.81
C GLU A 18 -18.10 -2.43 1.23
N ARG A 19 -18.22 -2.23 -0.09
CA ARG A 19 -19.53 -2.20 -0.77
C ARG A 19 -20.28 -3.51 -0.59
N SER A 20 -19.60 -4.64 -0.78
CA SER A 20 -20.22 -5.96 -0.63
C SER A 20 -20.70 -6.21 0.80
N LEU A 21 -19.93 -5.78 1.82
CA LEU A 21 -20.35 -5.89 3.21
C LEU A 21 -21.57 -5.02 3.48
N ASN A 22 -21.51 -3.74 3.08
CA ASN A 22 -22.61 -2.81 3.25
C ASN A 22 -23.90 -3.32 2.58
N ASP A 23 -23.83 -3.74 1.32
CA ASP A 23 -25.00 -4.24 0.58
C ASP A 23 -25.61 -5.48 1.23
N MET A 24 -24.77 -6.41 1.69
CA MET A 24 -25.25 -7.62 2.37
C MET A 24 -25.88 -7.26 3.72
N PHE A 25 -25.27 -6.36 4.50
CA PHE A 25 -25.73 -6.00 5.84
C PHE A 25 -26.99 -5.13 5.80
N VAL A 26 -27.11 -4.20 4.85
CA VAL A 26 -28.36 -3.46 4.61
C VAL A 26 -29.49 -4.42 4.25
N ARG A 27 -29.25 -5.41 3.39
CA ARG A 27 -30.28 -6.41 3.04
C ARG A 27 -30.66 -7.32 4.20
N THR A 28 -29.71 -7.68 5.06
CA THR A 28 -29.93 -8.67 6.13
C THR A 28 -30.48 -8.03 7.41
N TYR A 29 -29.94 -6.87 7.80
CA TYR A 29 -30.21 -6.21 9.07
C TYR A 29 -30.97 -4.88 8.93
N GLY A 30 -31.10 -4.36 7.71
CA GLY A 30 -31.89 -3.16 7.42
C GLY A 30 -31.45 -1.94 8.23
N THR A 31 -32.44 -1.23 8.77
CA THR A 31 -32.24 0.01 9.53
C THR A 31 -31.33 -0.17 10.75
N LEU A 32 -31.35 -1.34 11.39
CA LEU A 32 -30.50 -1.62 12.55
C LEU A 32 -29.01 -1.48 12.19
N TYR A 33 -28.60 -2.00 11.04
CA TYR A 33 -27.25 -1.81 10.54
C TYR A 33 -27.01 -0.36 10.12
N MET A 34 -27.94 0.26 9.37
CA MET A 34 -27.75 1.63 8.87
C MET A 34 -27.54 2.66 9.99
N GLN A 35 -28.15 2.46 11.16
CA GLN A 35 -27.97 3.34 12.33
C GLN A 35 -26.65 3.10 13.09
N ASN A 36 -25.96 1.99 12.80
CA ASN A 36 -24.75 1.56 13.52
C ASN A 36 -23.59 1.26 12.55
N SER A 37 -23.71 1.66 11.28
CA SER A 37 -22.78 1.30 10.21
C SER A 37 -21.40 1.96 10.38
N GLU A 38 -21.34 3.04 11.16
CA GLU A 38 -20.10 3.78 11.48
C GLU A 38 -18.99 2.84 11.97
N VAL A 39 -19.30 1.85 12.82
CA VAL A 39 -18.32 0.87 13.33
C VAL A 39 -17.60 0.13 12.20
N PHE A 40 -18.31 -0.16 11.09
CA PHE A 40 -17.72 -0.82 9.93
C PHE A 40 -17.05 0.17 8.97
N GLN A 41 -17.60 1.38 8.81
CA GLN A 41 -17.01 2.44 7.98
C GLN A 41 -15.64 2.88 8.54
N ASP A 42 -15.51 2.99 9.86
CA ASP A 42 -14.26 3.29 10.55
C ASP A 42 -13.21 2.20 10.30
N LEU A 43 -13.62 0.92 10.40
CA LEU A 43 -12.74 -0.22 10.09
C LEU A 43 -12.17 -0.12 8.66
N PHE A 44 -13.03 0.11 7.66
CA PHE A 44 -12.57 0.22 6.27
C PHE A 44 -11.71 1.47 6.03
N THR A 45 -12.01 2.57 6.73
CA THR A 45 -11.20 3.80 6.69
C THR A 45 -9.79 3.54 7.22
N GLU A 46 -9.66 2.87 8.35
CA GLU A 46 -8.35 2.54 8.92
C GLU A 46 -7.59 1.48 8.09
N LEU A 47 -8.29 0.50 7.50
CA LEU A 47 -7.67 -0.44 6.55
C LEU A 47 -7.09 0.27 5.33
N LYS A 48 -7.82 1.25 4.76
CA LYS A 48 -7.33 2.08 3.65
C LYS A 48 -6.11 2.90 4.09
N ARG A 49 -6.17 3.50 5.27
CA ARG A 49 -5.08 4.32 5.83
C ARG A 49 -3.81 3.49 6.07
N TYR A 50 -3.94 2.28 6.60
CA TYR A 50 -2.81 1.35 6.76
C TYR A 50 -2.17 1.03 5.41
N TYR A 51 -2.99 0.77 4.40
CA TYR A 51 -2.53 0.43 3.05
C TYR A 51 -1.77 1.58 2.38
N THR A 52 -2.28 2.82 2.47
CA THR A 52 -1.65 4.01 1.86
C THR A 52 -0.39 4.49 2.57
N GLY A 53 0.09 3.77 3.59
CA GLY A 53 1.34 4.08 4.27
C GLY A 53 1.20 4.75 5.63
N GLY A 54 -0.01 4.84 6.18
CA GLY A 54 -0.23 5.36 7.53
C GLY A 54 0.54 4.56 8.59
N ASN A 55 0.98 5.24 9.64
CA ASN A 55 1.57 4.63 10.83
C ASN A 55 0.47 4.06 11.73
N VAL A 56 -0.22 3.02 11.26
CA VAL A 56 -1.32 2.36 11.96
C VAL A 56 -0.87 0.96 12.36
N ASN A 57 -1.13 0.57 13.60
CA ASN A 57 -0.94 -0.79 14.05
C ASN A 57 -2.19 -1.62 13.66
N LEU A 58 -2.06 -2.44 12.63
CA LEU A 58 -3.17 -3.21 12.07
C LEU A 58 -3.79 -4.19 13.08
N GLU A 59 -2.97 -4.80 13.94
CA GLU A 59 -3.51 -5.74 14.94
C GLU A 59 -4.31 -5.04 16.03
N GLU A 60 -3.81 -3.90 16.50
CA GLU A 60 -4.47 -3.06 17.50
C GLU A 60 -5.79 -2.50 16.96
N MET A 61 -5.78 -1.93 15.76
CA MET A 61 -6.99 -1.45 15.09
C MET A 61 -8.05 -2.54 14.92
N LEU A 62 -7.64 -3.77 14.58
CA LEU A 62 -8.58 -4.89 14.48
C LEU A 62 -9.12 -5.27 15.87
N ASN A 63 -8.31 -5.26 16.92
CA ASN A 63 -8.78 -5.53 18.28
C ASN A 63 -9.80 -4.45 18.73
N ASP A 64 -9.51 -3.18 18.47
CA ASP A 64 -10.39 -2.05 18.79
C ASP A 64 -11.73 -2.15 18.07
N PHE A 65 -11.72 -2.53 16.79
CA PHE A 65 -12.94 -2.79 16.02
C PHE A 65 -13.82 -3.85 16.72
N TRP A 66 -13.23 -4.97 17.14
CA TRP A 66 -13.99 -6.05 17.79
C TRP A 66 -14.51 -5.65 19.18
N ALA A 67 -13.76 -4.85 19.94
CA ALA A 67 -14.21 -4.31 21.22
C ALA A 67 -15.43 -3.37 21.02
N ARG A 68 -15.31 -2.38 20.13
CA ARG A 68 -16.41 -1.45 19.80
C ARG A 68 -17.63 -2.17 19.25
N LEU A 69 -17.43 -3.18 18.40
CA LEU A 69 -18.52 -3.99 17.87
C LEU A 69 -19.21 -4.78 18.97
N LEU A 70 -18.46 -5.36 19.91
CA LEU A 70 -19.04 -6.06 21.06
C LEU A 70 -19.90 -5.14 21.90
N GLU A 71 -19.37 -3.98 22.28
CA GLU A 71 -20.08 -3.01 23.12
C GLU A 71 -21.38 -2.55 22.45
N ARG A 72 -21.32 -2.22 21.16
CA ARG A 72 -22.51 -1.82 20.40
C ARG A 72 -23.54 -2.96 20.30
N MET A 73 -23.10 -4.17 19.98
CA MET A 73 -23.99 -5.34 19.90
C MET A 73 -24.61 -5.67 21.26
N PHE A 74 -23.85 -5.55 22.35
CA PHE A 74 -24.31 -5.84 23.69
C PHE A 74 -25.45 -4.90 24.12
N GLN A 75 -25.33 -3.61 23.80
CA GLN A 75 -26.40 -2.63 24.00
C GLN A 75 -27.63 -2.91 23.13
N LEU A 76 -27.43 -3.26 21.85
CA LEU A 76 -28.53 -3.53 20.93
C LEU A 76 -29.34 -4.79 21.29
N ILE A 77 -28.68 -5.81 21.84
CA ILE A 77 -29.33 -7.05 22.28
C ILE A 77 -30.07 -6.87 23.62
N ASN A 78 -29.65 -5.88 24.43
CA ASN A 78 -30.18 -5.64 25.77
C ASN A 78 -30.75 -4.22 25.93
N PRO A 79 -31.69 -3.78 25.06
CA PRO A 79 -32.15 -2.39 25.02
C PRO A 79 -32.91 -1.95 26.29
N GLN A 80 -33.39 -2.90 27.09
CA GLN A 80 -34.04 -2.62 28.37
C GLN A 80 -33.08 -2.13 29.47
N TYR A 81 -31.77 -2.28 29.27
CA TYR A 81 -30.75 -1.89 30.25
C TYR A 81 -29.92 -0.72 29.74
N HIS A 82 -29.50 0.14 30.67
CA HIS A 82 -28.55 1.21 30.41
C HIS A 82 -27.21 0.79 31.00
N PHE A 83 -26.18 0.74 30.18
CA PHE A 83 -24.83 0.33 30.58
C PHE A 83 -23.91 1.54 30.66
N THR A 84 -23.15 1.66 31.74
CA THR A 84 -22.09 2.66 31.87
C THR A 84 -20.87 2.26 31.04
N GLU A 85 -20.02 3.24 30.73
CA GLU A 85 -18.75 2.98 30.02
C GLU A 85 -17.87 1.97 30.78
N ASP A 86 -17.72 2.15 32.10
CA ASP A 86 -16.99 1.20 32.97
C ASP A 86 -17.53 -0.24 32.88
N TYR A 87 -18.85 -0.39 32.74
CA TYR A 87 -19.46 -1.71 32.61
C TYR A 87 -19.14 -2.35 31.26
N LEU A 88 -19.17 -1.56 30.18
CA LEU A 88 -18.83 -2.03 28.84
C LEU A 88 -17.33 -2.36 28.73
N GLU A 89 -16.46 -1.57 29.35
CA GLU A 89 -15.03 -1.87 29.44
C GLU A 89 -14.80 -3.21 30.19
N CYS A 90 -15.57 -3.45 31.27
CA CYS A 90 -15.56 -4.71 31.99
C CYS A 90 -15.99 -5.87 31.08
N VAL A 91 -17.08 -5.72 30.31
CA VAL A 91 -17.54 -6.74 29.33
C VAL A 91 -16.43 -7.04 28.32
N SER A 92 -15.78 -6.00 27.80
CA SER A 92 -14.67 -6.14 26.84
C SER A 92 -13.50 -6.97 27.41
N LYS A 93 -13.24 -6.94 28.72
CA LYS A 93 -12.20 -7.78 29.38
C LYS A 93 -12.50 -9.28 29.36
N TYR A 94 -13.76 -9.69 29.25
CA TYR A 94 -14.15 -11.11 29.21
C TYR A 94 -14.28 -11.68 27.79
N THR A 95 -14.01 -10.87 26.76
CA THR A 95 -14.17 -11.25 25.34
C THR A 95 -13.40 -12.51 24.98
N ASP A 96 -12.17 -12.66 25.45
CA ASP A 96 -11.32 -13.81 25.12
C ASP A 96 -11.82 -15.12 25.75
N GLN A 97 -12.45 -15.04 26.92
CA GLN A 97 -13.01 -16.19 27.63
C GLN A 97 -14.34 -16.61 27.02
N LEU A 98 -15.24 -15.64 26.79
CA LEU A 98 -16.62 -15.90 26.35
C LEU A 98 -16.72 -16.11 24.85
N LYS A 99 -15.77 -15.58 24.07
CA LYS A 99 -15.73 -15.64 22.61
C LYS A 99 -17.11 -15.34 21.97
N PRO A 100 -17.68 -14.15 22.18
CA PRO A 100 -19.02 -13.80 21.67
C PRO A 100 -19.12 -13.91 20.14
N PHE A 101 -18.00 -13.73 19.43
CA PHE A 101 -17.89 -13.90 17.98
C PHE A 101 -17.18 -15.21 17.57
N GLY A 102 -17.04 -16.16 18.51
CA GLY A 102 -16.30 -17.39 18.33
C GLY A 102 -14.83 -17.13 17.96
N ASP A 103 -14.33 -17.92 17.00
CA ASP A 103 -12.95 -17.79 16.51
C ASP A 103 -12.79 -16.75 15.37
N VAL A 104 -13.87 -16.07 14.97
CA VAL A 104 -13.86 -15.13 13.83
C VAL A 104 -12.86 -13.98 14.04
N PRO A 105 -12.83 -13.27 15.19
CA PRO A 105 -11.87 -12.19 15.40
C PRO A 105 -10.42 -12.61 15.23
N ARG A 106 -10.06 -13.77 15.81
CA ARG A 106 -8.71 -14.34 15.73
C ARG A 106 -8.33 -14.72 14.30
N LYS A 107 -9.22 -15.42 13.59
CA LYS A 107 -8.97 -15.85 12.21
C LYS A 107 -8.86 -14.66 11.26
N LEU A 108 -9.78 -13.70 11.38
CA LEU A 108 -9.79 -12.49 10.57
C LEU A 108 -8.53 -11.67 10.83
N LYS A 109 -8.12 -11.48 12.09
CA LYS A 109 -6.87 -10.77 12.43
C LYS A 109 -5.66 -11.38 11.72
N VAL A 110 -5.46 -12.68 11.84
CA VAL A 110 -4.32 -13.35 11.20
C VAL A 110 -4.35 -13.22 9.68
N GLN A 111 -5.52 -13.40 9.06
CA GLN A 111 -5.66 -13.35 7.60
C GLN A 111 -5.47 -11.93 7.05
N VAL A 112 -6.13 -10.95 7.66
CA VAL A 112 -6.06 -9.54 7.26
C VAL A 112 -4.66 -9.00 7.47
N THR A 113 -4.04 -9.23 8.63
CA THR A 113 -2.68 -8.76 8.90
C THR A 113 -1.68 -9.27 7.86
N ARG A 114 -1.71 -10.57 7.57
CA ARG A 114 -0.81 -11.17 6.57
C ARG A 114 -1.07 -10.64 5.17
N ALA A 115 -2.33 -10.54 4.76
CA ALA A 115 -2.70 -10.08 3.43
C ALA A 115 -2.27 -8.63 3.19
N PHE A 116 -2.52 -7.73 4.16
CA PHE A 116 -2.18 -6.32 4.02
C PHE A 116 -0.68 -6.05 4.07
N ILE A 117 0.07 -6.75 4.94
CA ILE A 117 1.53 -6.67 4.96
C ILE A 117 2.10 -7.12 3.61
N ALA A 118 1.63 -8.26 3.09
CA ALA A 118 2.08 -8.78 1.80
C ALA A 118 1.76 -7.82 0.65
N ALA A 119 0.53 -7.30 0.58
CA ALA A 119 0.11 -6.34 -0.43
C ALA A 119 0.94 -5.06 -0.40
N ARG A 120 1.12 -4.46 0.78
CA ARG A 120 1.91 -3.24 0.97
C ARG A 120 3.36 -3.45 0.56
N THR A 121 3.97 -4.55 1.01
CA THR A 121 5.36 -4.89 0.70
C THR A 121 5.55 -5.14 -0.80
N PHE A 122 4.60 -5.82 -1.44
CA PHE A 122 4.62 -6.07 -2.88
C PHE A 122 4.57 -4.79 -3.70
N VAL A 123 3.64 -3.88 -3.38
CA VAL A 123 3.52 -2.59 -4.07
C VAL A 123 4.75 -1.71 -3.86
N GLN A 124 5.25 -1.63 -2.62
CA GLN A 124 6.48 -0.91 -2.31
C GLN A 124 7.68 -1.48 -3.07
N GLY A 125 7.82 -2.80 -3.11
CA GLY A 125 8.89 -3.49 -3.85
C GLY A 125 8.88 -3.18 -5.34
N LEU A 126 7.69 -3.17 -5.97
CA LEU A 126 7.57 -2.80 -7.39
C LEU A 126 7.90 -1.32 -7.65
N THR A 127 7.52 -0.42 -6.74
CA THR A 127 7.88 1.01 -6.83
C THR A 127 9.40 1.19 -6.75
N VAL A 128 10.05 0.59 -5.76
CA VAL A 128 11.52 0.64 -5.61
C VAL A 128 12.22 0.01 -6.81
N GLY A 129 11.73 -1.16 -7.28
CA GLY A 129 12.28 -1.82 -8.47
C GLY A 129 12.21 -0.94 -9.72
N ARG A 130 11.09 -0.25 -9.93
CA ARG A 130 10.94 0.73 -11.02
C ARG A 130 11.92 1.89 -10.89
N GLU A 131 12.10 2.43 -9.69
CA GLU A 131 13.04 3.52 -9.45
C GLU A 131 14.48 3.13 -9.76
N VAL A 132 14.91 1.95 -9.31
CA VAL A 132 16.26 1.42 -9.58
C VAL A 132 16.47 1.22 -11.08
N ALA A 133 15.52 0.58 -11.77
CA ALA A 133 15.60 0.37 -13.22
C ALA A 133 15.70 1.71 -13.98
N ASN A 134 14.93 2.71 -13.55
CA ASN A 134 14.99 4.05 -14.13
C ASN A 134 16.34 4.72 -13.91
N ARG A 135 16.93 4.63 -12.72
CA ARG A 135 18.26 5.18 -12.41
C ARG A 135 19.33 4.53 -13.28
N VAL A 136 19.39 3.19 -13.29
CA VAL A 136 20.35 2.44 -14.12
C VAL A 136 20.21 2.83 -15.60
N SER A 137 18.98 2.93 -16.12
CA SER A 137 18.76 3.34 -17.51
C SER A 137 19.29 4.76 -17.82
N LYS A 138 19.20 5.69 -16.86
CA LYS A 138 19.72 7.06 -17.02
C LYS A 138 21.24 7.07 -17.03
N ASP A 139 21.85 6.34 -16.09
CA ASP A 139 23.31 6.25 -15.98
C ASP A 139 23.90 5.56 -17.21
N SER A 140 23.28 4.48 -17.70
CA SER A 140 23.69 3.83 -18.96
C SER A 140 23.60 4.78 -20.16
N ARG A 141 22.53 5.58 -20.28
CA ARG A 141 22.42 6.60 -21.35
C ARG A 141 23.50 7.67 -21.22
N ALA A 142 23.80 8.13 -20.02
CA ALA A 142 24.84 9.12 -19.77
C ALA A 142 26.24 8.59 -20.13
N LEU A 143 26.54 7.34 -19.77
CA LEU A 143 27.78 6.66 -20.14
C LEU A 143 27.91 6.52 -21.66
N ILE A 144 26.84 6.09 -22.35
CA ILE A 144 26.84 5.99 -23.82
C ILE A 144 27.08 7.37 -24.45
N ALA A 145 26.42 8.43 -23.96
CA ALA A 145 26.62 9.79 -24.47
C ALA A 145 28.05 10.28 -24.24
N PHE A 146 28.63 10.00 -23.07
CA PHE A 146 30.02 10.34 -22.76
C PHE A 146 31.00 9.63 -23.70
N ILE A 147 30.82 8.33 -23.94
CA ILE A 147 31.66 7.56 -24.87
C ILE A 147 31.52 8.11 -26.30
N HIS A 148 30.29 8.40 -26.75
CA HIS A 148 30.06 8.98 -28.07
C HIS A 148 30.71 10.37 -28.22
N HIS A 149 30.66 11.19 -27.18
CA HIS A 149 31.35 12.48 -27.17
C HIS A 149 32.87 12.29 -27.19
N ALA A 150 33.43 11.47 -26.31
CA ALA A 150 34.86 11.22 -26.23
C ALA A 150 35.44 10.62 -27.53
N THR A 151 34.73 9.70 -28.17
CA THR A 151 35.12 9.15 -29.47
C THR A 151 35.08 10.19 -30.58
N GLY A 152 34.08 11.08 -30.59
CA GLY A 152 34.04 12.22 -31.51
C GLY A 152 35.23 13.17 -31.33
N TRP A 153 35.59 13.49 -30.09
CA TRP A 153 36.79 14.30 -29.79
C TRP A 153 38.08 13.59 -30.19
N TRP A 154 38.19 12.28 -29.93
CA TRP A 154 39.36 11.48 -30.30
C TRP A 154 39.59 11.46 -31.81
N ILE A 155 38.53 11.21 -32.60
CA ILE A 155 38.60 11.26 -34.08
C ILE A 155 39.01 12.66 -34.55
N SER A 156 38.44 13.71 -33.97
CA SER A 156 38.78 15.09 -34.34
C SER A 156 40.23 15.44 -34.03
N LEU A 157 40.77 14.96 -32.89
CA LEU A 157 42.17 15.15 -32.52
C LEU A 157 43.10 14.40 -33.47
N GLU A 158 42.77 13.14 -33.78
CA GLU A 158 43.55 12.30 -34.70
C GLU A 158 43.61 12.91 -36.11
N MET A 159 42.47 13.41 -36.61
CA MET A 159 42.39 14.08 -37.90
C MET A 159 43.16 15.41 -37.90
N SER A 160 43.16 16.14 -36.78
CA SER A 160 43.97 17.35 -36.64
C SER A 160 45.47 17.05 -36.61
N ASN A 161 45.88 15.95 -35.96
CA ASN A 161 47.28 15.51 -35.94
C ASN A 161 47.73 15.05 -37.33
N TYR A 162 46.87 14.34 -38.07
CA TYR A 162 47.14 13.91 -39.45
C TYR A 162 47.35 15.11 -40.39
N ILE A 163 46.47 16.12 -40.32
CA ILE A 163 46.61 17.35 -41.11
C ILE A 163 47.91 18.10 -40.75
N LEU A 164 48.25 18.18 -39.46
CA LEU A 164 49.50 18.81 -39.03
C LEU A 164 50.73 18.09 -39.58
N ASP A 165 50.75 16.76 -39.57
CA ASP A 165 51.85 15.94 -40.10
C ASP A 165 52.04 16.12 -41.62
N GLU A 166 50.94 16.22 -42.35
CA GLU A 166 50.92 16.48 -43.80
C GLU A 166 51.47 17.89 -44.12
N THR A 167 51.10 18.90 -43.32
CA THR A 167 51.64 20.27 -43.50
C THR A 167 53.12 20.40 -43.16
N THR A 168 53.66 19.60 -42.23
CA THR A 168 55.11 19.56 -41.96
C THR A 168 55.91 18.84 -43.04
N SER A 169 55.31 17.86 -43.73
CA SER A 169 55.95 17.17 -44.85
C SER A 169 56.17 18.10 -46.04
N ASP A 170 55.21 18.98 -46.35
CA ASP A 170 55.31 19.97 -47.44
C ASP A 170 56.35 21.09 -47.17
N ILE A 171 56.71 21.36 -45.91
CA ILE A 171 57.69 22.41 -45.55
C ILE A 171 59.14 21.90 -45.62
N SER A 172 59.38 20.59 -45.58
CA SER A 172 60.71 19.98 -45.69
C SER A 172 61.19 19.74 -47.14
N GLY A 173 60.36 20.10 -48.14
CA GLY A 173 60.58 19.82 -49.56
C GLY A 173 61.16 20.97 -50.41
N THR A 174 61.63 22.06 -49.82
CA THR A 174 62.36 23.16 -50.49
C THR A 174 63.71 23.38 -49.87
#